data_AF-A0AB73FZS9-F1
#
_entry.id   AF-A0AB73FZS9-F1
#
_cell.length_a   1.000
_cell.length_b   1.000
_cell.length_c   1.000
_cell.angle_alpha   90.00
_cell.angle_beta   90.00
_cell.angle_gamma   90.00
#
_symmetry.space_group_name_H-M   'P 1'
#
loop_
_entity.id
_entity.type
_entity.pdbx_description
1 polymer ?
#
loop_
_entity_poly.entity_id
_entity_poly.type
_entity_poly.pdbx_seq_one_letter_code
_entity_poly.pdbx_strand_id
1 'polypeptide(L)' 'MIDVKLSFGEEVFMRSVIKEARRAKAGMLVSFDHTEGRAVSGLAKKGLVLRIDRTRDVQITDAGAAWLEMATA' A
#
# COMPACT_ATOMS: atom_id res chain seq x y z
N MET A 1 -2.69 10.68 -14.58
CA MET A 1 -2.30 11.07 -13.22
C MET A 1 -3.21 10.31 -12.27
N ILE A 2 -2.67 9.46 -11.39
CA ILE A 2 -3.49 8.73 -10.41
C ILE A 2 -3.79 9.71 -9.26
N ASP A 3 -4.90 10.44 -9.37
CA ASP A 3 -5.37 11.33 -8.29
C ASP A 3 -6.19 10.51 -7.28
N VAL A 4 -5.50 9.68 -6.50
CA VAL A 4 -6.12 8.89 -5.44
C VAL A 4 -5.85 9.57 -4.11
N LYS A 5 -6.89 10.22 -3.56
CA LYS A 5 -6.82 10.82 -2.23
C LYS A 5 -6.77 9.73 -1.15
N LEU A 6 -5.68 9.71 -0.39
CA LEU A 6 -5.53 8.84 0.78
C LEU A 6 -6.01 9.54 2.05
N SER A 7 -6.58 8.77 2.96
CA SER A 7 -6.74 9.16 4.36
C SER A 7 -5.38 9.06 5.06
N PHE A 8 -5.27 9.72 6.22
CA PHE A 8 -4.05 9.72 7.01
C PHE A 8 -3.50 8.31 7.28
N GLY A 9 -4.36 7.35 7.70
CA GLY A 9 -3.91 5.99 7.99
C GLY A 9 -3.43 5.22 6.76
N GLU A 10 -4.05 5.46 5.59
CA GLU A 10 -3.63 4.85 4.33
C GLU A 10 -2.29 5.42 3.85
N GLU A 11 -2.09 6.72 4.01
CA GLU A 11 -0.83 7.37 3.66
C GLU A 11 0.31 6.91 4.58
N VAL A 12 0.07 6.83 5.89
CA VAL A 12 1.04 6.31 6.87
C VAL A 12 1.48 4.90 6.52
N PHE A 13 0.53 4.02 6.18
CA PHE A 13 0.84 2.67 5.74
C PHE A 13 1.68 2.66 4.45
N MET A 14 1.27 3.38 3.41
CA MET A 14 2.03 3.42 2.15
C MET A 14 3.46 3.93 2.35
N ARG A 15 3.65 4.94 3.21
CA ARG A 15 4.99 5.45 3.55
C ARG A 15 5.81 4.46 4.37
N SER A 16 5.21 3.65 5.25
CA SER A 16 5.93 2.60 5.98
C SER A 16 6.47 1.53 5.02
N VAL A 17 5.70 1.17 3.98
CA VAL A 17 6.14 0.24 2.92
C VAL A 17 7.44 0.69 2.25
N ILE A 18 7.55 1.97 1.88
CA ILE A 18 8.78 2.52 1.28
C ILE A 18 9.96 2.42 2.25
N LYS A 19 9.73 2.73 3.53
CA LYS A 19 10.78 2.74 4.56
C LYS A 19 11.39 1.33 4.74
N GLU A 20 10.56 0.29 4.67
CA GLU A 20 11.01 -1.09 4.81
C GLU A 20 11.63 -1.65 3.52
N ALA A 21 11.01 -1.39 2.36
CA ALA A 21 11.40 -2.00 1.10
C ALA A 21 12.55 -1.28 0.37
N ARG A 22 12.89 -0.03 0.75
CA ARG A 22 13.75 0.93 0.02
C ARG A 22 13.28 1.31 -1.39
N ARG A 23 12.68 0.37 -2.14
CA ARG A 23 11.92 0.55 -3.38
C ARG A 23 10.76 -0.45 -3.39
N ALA A 24 9.54 0.05 -3.27
CA ALA A 24 8.35 -0.77 -3.42
C ALA A 24 8.10 -1.02 -4.91
N LYS A 25 7.90 -2.28 -5.28
CA LYS A 25 7.60 -2.68 -6.66
C LYS A 25 6.23 -3.35 -6.73
N ALA A 26 5.58 -3.26 -7.87
CA ALA A 26 4.41 -4.08 -8.15
C ALA A 26 4.73 -5.56 -7.95
N GLY A 27 3.78 -6.30 -7.40
CA GLY A 27 3.93 -7.71 -7.07
C GLY A 27 4.60 -7.99 -5.71
N MET A 28 5.20 -6.99 -5.07
CA MET A 28 5.83 -7.13 -3.75
C MET A 28 4.78 -7.45 -2.67
N LEU A 29 5.10 -8.41 -1.81
CA LEU A 29 4.31 -8.72 -0.62
C LEU A 29 4.79 -7.88 0.56
N VAL A 30 3.83 -7.32 1.29
CA VAL A 30 4.04 -6.50 2.48
C VAL A 30 3.11 -6.99 3.57
N SER A 31 3.69 -7.35 4.71
CA SER A 31 2.91 -7.73 5.88
C SER A 31 2.35 -6.49 6.58
N PHE A 32 1.18 -6.63 7.19
CA PHE A 32 0.53 -5.56 7.95
C PHE A 32 0.03 -6.08 9.29
N ASP A 33 -0.06 -5.22 10.29
CA ASP A 33 -0.58 -5.59 11.59
C ASP A 33 -2.12 -5.40 11.70
N HIS A 34 -2.70 -5.92 12.79
CA HIS A 34 -4.15 -5.88 12.99
C HIS A 34 -4.73 -4.45 13.11
N THR A 35 -3.93 -3.46 13.51
CA THR A 35 -4.32 -2.04 13.62
C THR A 35 -4.35 -1.36 12.25
N GLU A 36 -3.53 -1.83 11.32
CA GLU A 36 -3.45 -1.32 9.94
C GLU A 36 -4.58 -1.85 9.04
N GLY A 37 -5.34 -2.83 9.52
CA GLY A 37 -6.39 -3.50 8.75
C GLY A 37 -7.43 -2.55 8.15
N ARG A 38 -7.74 -1.41 8.79
CA ARG A 38 -8.67 -0.42 8.22
C ARG A 38 -8.06 0.34 7.04
N ALA A 39 -6.80 0.76 7.17
CA ALA A 39 -6.05 1.43 6.11
C ALA A 39 -5.88 0.49 4.90
N VAL A 40 -5.45 -0.74 5.15
CA VAL A 40 -5.28 -1.76 4.09
C VAL A 40 -6.59 -2.03 3.35
N SER A 41 -7.72 -2.13 4.04
CA SER A 41 -9.02 -2.30 3.39
C SER A 41 -9.37 -1.11 2.48
N GLY A 42 -9.02 0.11 2.89
CA GLY A 42 -9.23 1.32 2.09
C GLY A 42 -8.35 1.35 0.84
N LEU A 43 -7.06 1.02 0.98
CA LEU A 43 -6.12 0.89 -0.12
C LEU A 43 -6.54 -0.17 -1.13
N ALA A 44 -7.05 -1.31 -0.65
CA ALA A 44 -7.56 -2.37 -1.51
C ALA A 44 -8.76 -1.92 -2.33
N LYS A 45 -9.71 -1.20 -1.73
CA LYS A 45 -10.85 -0.60 -2.44
C LYS A 45 -10.41 0.42 -3.50
N LYS A 46 -9.27 1.08 -3.28
CA LYS A 46 -8.67 2.05 -4.21
C LYS A 46 -7.77 1.40 -5.26
N GLY A 47 -7.60 0.08 -5.21
CA GLY A 47 -6.78 -0.66 -6.17
C GLY A 47 -5.26 -0.48 -6.02
N LEU A 48 -4.79 0.07 -4.89
CA LEU A 48 -3.36 0.30 -4.64
C LEU A 48 -2.65 -0.93 -4.07
N VAL A 49 -3.41 -1.80 -3.40
CA VAL A 49 -2.92 -3.07 -2.88
C VAL A 49 -3.96 -4.16 -3.12
N LEU A 50 -3.53 -5.42 -3.13
CA LEU A 50 -4.39 -6.58 -3.17
C LEU A 50 -4.20 -7.40 -1.90
N ARG A 51 -5.28 -7.70 -1.18
CA ARG A 51 -5.18 -8.55 0.01
C ARG A 51 -4.92 -9.98 -0.38
N ILE A 52 -3.99 -10.61 0.32
CA ILE A 52 -3.80 -12.05 0.24
C ILE A 52 -4.71 -12.71 1.27
N ASP A 53 -5.63 -13.53 0.78
CA ASP A 53 -6.63 -14.18 1.63
C ASP A 53 -5.96 -15.04 2.71
N ARG A 54 -6.52 -14.99 3.92
CA ARG A 54 -6.09 -15.77 5.09
C ARG A 54 -4.67 -15.47 5.59
N THR A 55 -3.99 -14.47 5.05
CA THR A 55 -2.72 -13.97 5.59
C THR A 55 -2.86 -12.53 6.05
N ARG A 56 -1.82 -12.02 6.73
CA ARG A 56 -1.69 -10.60 7.06
C ARG A 56 -0.79 -9.90 6.06
N ASP A 57 -0.92 -10.26 4.79
CA ASP A 57 -0.10 -9.70 3.72
C ASP A 57 -0.96 -9.04 2.66
N VAL A 58 -0.37 -8.04 2.02
CA VAL A 58 -0.88 -7.45 0.80
C VAL A 58 0.16 -7.45 -0.28
N GLN A 59 -0.29 -7.58 -1.51
CA GLN A 59 0.51 -7.38 -2.69
C GLN A 59 0.36 -5.93 -3.19
N ILE A 60 1.47 -5.26 -3.44
CA ILE A 60 1.47 -3.93 -4.07
C ILE A 60 1.07 -4.07 -5.54
N THR A 61 0.10 -3.29 -6.00
CA THR A 61 -0.31 -3.27 -7.42
C THR A 61 0.57 -2.32 -8.22
N ASP A 62 0.43 -2.31 -9.54
CA ASP A 62 1.08 -1.29 -10.39
C ASP A 62 0.68 0.14 -10.01
N ALA A 63 -0.59 0.35 -9.67
CA ALA A 63 -1.09 1.64 -9.20
C ALA A 63 -0.50 2.01 -7.83
N GLY A 64 -0.36 1.05 -6.93
CA GLY A 64 0.31 1.23 -5.65
C GLY A 64 1.77 1.62 -5.82
N ALA A 65 2.52 0.90 -6.66
CA ALA A 65 3.91 1.20 -6.94
C ALA A 65 4.10 2.59 -7.56
N ALA A 66 3.26 2.95 -8.55
CA ALA A 66 3.28 4.28 -9.16
C ALA A 66 3.00 5.40 -8.15
N TRP A 67 2.06 5.18 -7.23
CA TRP A 67 1.78 6.13 -6.15
C TRP A 67 3.00 6.29 -5.22
N LEU A 68 3.65 5.19 -4.85
CA LEU A 68 4.82 5.19 -3.96
C LEU A 68 6.01 5.92 -4.58
N GLU A 69 6.29 5.69 -5.86
CA GLU A 69 7.33 6.41 -6.60
C GLU A 69 7.07 7.93 -6.58
N MET A 70 5.83 8.37 -6.86
CA MET A 70 5.46 9.79 -6.80
C MET A 70 5.57 10.39 -5.39
N ALA A 71 5.30 9.62 -4.35
CA ALA A 71 5.39 10.09 -2.95
C ALA A 71 6.83 10.24 -2.45
N THR A 72 7.81 9.71 -3.19
CA THR A 72 9.25 9.80 -2.90
C THR A 72 10.03 10.76 -3.79
N ALA A 73 9.39 11.28 -4.85
CA ALA A 73 9.93 12.30 -5.73
C ALA A 73 9.84 13.70 -5.08
#